data_AF-A0A8H2WJ39-F1
#
_entry.id   AF-A0A8H2WJ39-F1
#
_cell.length_a   1.000
_cell.length_b   1.000
_cell.length_c   1.000
_cell.angle_alpha   90.00
_cell.angle_beta   90.00
_cell.angle_gamma   90.00
#
_symmetry.space_group_name_H-M   'P 1'
#
loop_
_entity.id
_entity.type
_entity.pdbx_description
1 polymer ?
#
loop_
_entity_poly.entity_id
_entity_poly.type
_entity_poly.pdbx_seq_one_letter_code
_entity_poly.pdbx_strand_id
1 'polypeptide(L)'
;MTDQIHPHWGRLKDNYDDKYVYDTGAIYQQAMFSPRVIEALHDDGTEAIGKLRALGESSEEPDREDPDNQITLLMLHSILQLMPFKCSLTKLGSPLVIRGCIKLMRSIKRLGRPSPFSYEYGYLCFRILNIAFDFCALQLSDRYSSWATEMTQPQYGFLKEGHVPMMSQAISEVLSDCTRELKDPYSPMFFASRHWDDSYTGLLITPDDLVLLGKIMDEDRKHFSIFLRSNYELGLSALMYAMFHHIRRSPYSPDKVTFIQAFCRIYFRLLFATPGYSLCQEWMHKCVVQLSGTQDPSLAFLDVEDSKLLLRAYVDRLTTLSDSSMHPPATTPLAIKLLHYLIPLLRDGCETLIPPVIQATIQCMWRDINSDGTLLVEACLHILNYITCLVQFVAARARNDRDTLHKVMNVLFDEGLVNIGRSLSSKTPHLSRQSNSSIG
;
A
#
# COMPACT_ATOMS: atom_id res chain seq x y z
N MET A 1 27.24 -7.88 -4.16
CA MET A 1 26.66 -9.12 -3.60
C MET A 1 25.98 -9.82 -4.74
N THR A 2 26.37 -11.08 -5.00
CA THR A 2 25.89 -11.89 -6.13
C THR A 2 24.37 -12.05 -6.07
N ASP A 3 23.67 -11.65 -7.13
CA ASP A 3 22.25 -11.94 -7.35
C ASP A 3 22.08 -13.47 -7.36
N GLN A 4 21.79 -14.06 -6.20
CA GLN A 4 21.38 -15.46 -6.14
C GLN A 4 19.98 -15.57 -6.75
N ILE A 5 19.94 -16.06 -7.99
CA ILE A 5 18.71 -16.36 -8.71
C ILE A 5 18.28 -17.77 -8.30
N HIS A 6 17.13 -17.88 -7.62
CA HIS A 6 16.53 -19.17 -7.34
C HIS A 6 15.97 -19.74 -8.64
N PRO A 7 16.26 -21.02 -8.99
CA PRO A 7 15.90 -21.59 -10.29
C PRO A 7 14.39 -21.52 -10.59
N HIS A 8 13.55 -21.60 -9.56
CA HIS A 8 12.09 -21.58 -9.71
C HIS A 8 11.44 -20.26 -9.30
N TRP A 9 12.05 -19.53 -8.37
CA TRP A 9 11.40 -18.35 -7.76
C TRP A 9 11.98 -17.03 -8.24
N GLY A 10 13.01 -17.09 -9.08
CA GLY A 10 13.66 -15.92 -9.63
C GLY A 10 14.55 -15.23 -8.61
N ARG A 11 14.70 -13.91 -8.79
CA ARG A 11 15.65 -13.12 -8.00
C ARG A 11 15.19 -12.98 -6.55
N LEU A 12 16.15 -13.07 -5.63
CA LEU A 12 15.95 -12.73 -4.23
C LEU A 12 15.78 -11.22 -4.08
N LYS A 13 14.76 -10.79 -3.33
CA LYS A 13 14.39 -9.38 -3.09
C LYS A 13 14.81 -8.91 -1.69
N ASP A 14 16.02 -9.31 -1.30
CA ASP A 14 16.56 -9.09 0.05
C ASP A 14 17.24 -7.75 0.26
N ASN A 15 17.56 -7.02 -0.80
CA ASN A 15 18.22 -5.75 -0.63
C ASN A 15 17.20 -4.72 -0.14
N TYR A 16 17.23 -4.49 1.18
CA TYR A 16 16.44 -3.51 1.93
C TYR A 16 16.76 -2.04 1.59
N ASP A 17 17.81 -1.80 0.79
CA ASP A 17 18.36 -0.46 0.50
C ASP A 17 17.85 0.10 -0.83
N ASP A 18 17.24 1.29 -0.74
CA ASP A 18 17.09 2.46 -1.65
C ASP A 18 16.88 2.28 -3.18
N LYS A 19 16.90 1.06 -3.72
CA LYS A 19 17.02 0.79 -5.16
C LYS A 19 15.76 0.25 -5.83
N TYR A 20 14.69 0.05 -5.06
CA TYR A 20 13.45 -0.51 -5.57
C TYR A 20 12.30 0.48 -5.38
N VAL A 21 12.44 1.65 -6.00
CA VAL A 21 11.29 2.47 -6.38
C VAL A 21 10.88 2.01 -7.78
N TYR A 22 9.58 1.81 -7.96
CA TYR A 22 8.97 1.40 -9.21
C TYR A 22 9.44 2.29 -10.38
N ASP A 23 10.09 1.69 -11.39
CA ASP A 23 10.47 2.41 -12.60
C ASP A 23 9.28 2.48 -13.55
N THR A 24 8.54 3.58 -13.48
CA THR A 24 7.43 3.90 -14.39
C THR A 24 7.87 3.94 -15.86
N GLY A 25 9.17 4.11 -16.15
CA GLY A 25 9.76 4.09 -17.50
C GLY A 25 9.65 2.74 -18.21
N ALA A 26 9.59 1.63 -17.48
CA ALA A 26 9.44 0.29 -18.06
C ALA A 26 8.04 0.05 -18.68
N ILE A 27 7.01 0.74 -18.19
CA ILE A 27 5.64 0.67 -18.73
C ILE A 27 5.56 1.38 -20.09
N TYR A 28 6.27 2.50 -20.26
CA TYR A 28 6.31 3.22 -21.54
C TYR A 28 6.92 2.39 -22.67
N GLN A 29 7.84 1.47 -22.38
CA GLN A 29 8.42 0.57 -23.39
C GLN A 29 7.43 -0.52 -23.86
N GLN A 30 6.43 -0.87 -23.04
CA GLN A 30 5.40 -1.87 -23.40
C GLN A 30 4.35 -1.32 -24.38
N ALA A 31 4.25 0.00 -24.54
CA ALA A 31 3.34 0.65 -25.49
C ALA A 31 3.82 0.60 -26.95
N MET A 32 4.97 -0.04 -27.24
CA MET A 32 5.58 -0.12 -28.59
C MET A 32 5.64 -1.55 -29.17
N PHE A 33 4.92 -2.52 -28.60
CA PHE A 33 4.93 -3.88 -29.15
C PHE A 33 4.37 -3.95 -30.56
N SER A 34 5.05 -4.69 -31.44
CA SER A 34 4.51 -5.03 -32.77
C SER A 34 3.28 -5.94 -32.63
N PRO A 35 2.35 -5.94 -33.61
CA PRO A 35 1.14 -6.78 -33.56
C PRO A 35 1.40 -8.27 -33.28
N ARG A 36 2.47 -8.83 -33.87
CA ARG A 36 2.87 -10.24 -33.64
C ARG A 36 3.30 -10.52 -32.20
N VAL A 37 3.93 -9.55 -31.55
CA VAL A 37 4.34 -9.67 -30.15
C VAL A 37 3.11 -9.58 -29.25
N ILE A 38 2.13 -8.74 -29.60
CA ILE A 38 0.86 -8.63 -28.87
C ILE A 38 0.07 -9.95 -28.97
N GLU A 39 -0.01 -10.57 -30.14
CA GLU A 39 -0.66 -11.88 -30.32
C GLU A 39 0.00 -12.98 -29.49
N ALA A 40 1.33 -13.13 -29.57
CA ALA A 40 2.06 -14.12 -28.78
C ALA A 40 1.90 -13.90 -27.25
N LEU A 41 1.96 -12.64 -26.80
CA LEU A 41 1.70 -12.29 -25.40
C LEU A 41 0.27 -12.68 -24.97
N HIS A 42 -0.71 -12.51 -25.86
CA HIS A 42 -2.10 -12.87 -25.58
C HIS A 42 -2.28 -14.37 -25.42
N ASP A 43 -1.65 -15.19 -26.27
CA ASP A 43 -1.72 -16.64 -26.18
C ASP A 43 -1.06 -17.12 -24.87
N ASP A 44 0.19 -16.72 -24.64
CA ASP A 44 0.96 -17.11 -23.44
C ASP A 44 0.26 -16.68 -22.14
N GLY A 45 -0.21 -15.43 -22.08
CA GLY A 45 -0.86 -14.91 -20.88
C GLY A 45 -2.27 -15.49 -20.68
N THR A 46 -3.00 -15.83 -21.74
CA THR A 46 -4.30 -16.53 -21.62
C THR A 46 -4.10 -17.95 -21.12
N GLU A 47 -3.11 -18.67 -21.62
CA GLU A 47 -2.74 -20.00 -21.12
C GLU A 47 -2.36 -19.92 -19.63
N ALA A 48 -1.53 -18.94 -19.25
CA ALA A 48 -1.12 -18.73 -17.87
C ALA A 48 -2.30 -18.44 -16.92
N ILE A 49 -3.26 -17.62 -17.35
CA ILE A 49 -4.51 -17.39 -16.61
C ILE A 49 -5.30 -18.69 -16.46
N GLY A 50 -5.39 -19.49 -17.54
CA GLY A 50 -6.03 -20.80 -17.53
C GLY A 50 -5.42 -21.76 -16.50
N LYS A 51 -4.10 -21.85 -16.44
CA LYS A 51 -3.39 -22.69 -15.44
C LYS A 51 -3.61 -22.19 -14.01
N LEU A 52 -3.57 -20.87 -13.77
CA LEU A 52 -3.87 -20.30 -12.45
C LEU A 52 -5.29 -20.61 -11.99
N ARG A 53 -6.26 -20.51 -12.89
CA ARG A 53 -7.66 -20.85 -12.63
C ARG A 53 -7.80 -22.33 -12.27
N ALA A 54 -7.23 -23.23 -13.07
CA ALA A 54 -7.27 -24.67 -12.82
C ALA A 54 -6.66 -25.02 -11.45
N LEU A 55 -5.54 -24.39 -11.09
CA LEU A 55 -4.93 -24.54 -9.77
C LEU A 55 -5.84 -24.05 -8.64
N GLY A 56 -6.55 -22.94 -8.84
CA GLY A 56 -7.51 -22.41 -7.87
C GLY A 56 -8.74 -23.29 -7.66
N GLU A 57 -9.16 -24.01 -8.70
CA GLU A 57 -10.30 -24.95 -8.65
C GLU A 57 -9.91 -26.27 -7.98
N SER A 58 -8.71 -26.77 -8.26
CA SER A 58 -8.18 -28.01 -7.68
C SER A 58 -8.24 -28.01 -6.14
N SER A 59 -8.38 -29.17 -5.51
CA SER A 59 -8.16 -29.34 -4.07
C SER A 59 -6.68 -29.52 -3.71
N GLU A 60 -5.84 -29.80 -4.70
CA GLU A 60 -4.43 -30.12 -4.53
C GLU A 60 -3.58 -28.86 -4.33
N GLU A 61 -2.47 -29.04 -3.62
CA GLU A 61 -1.40 -28.05 -3.54
C GLU A 61 -0.63 -28.03 -4.86
N PRO A 62 0.04 -26.91 -5.23
CA PRO A 62 0.76 -26.83 -6.49
C PRO A 62 1.83 -27.92 -6.56
N ASP A 63 1.64 -28.88 -7.46
CA ASP A 63 2.63 -29.90 -7.78
C ASP A 63 3.78 -29.22 -8.53
N ARG A 64 4.98 -29.42 -7.99
CA ARG A 64 6.22 -28.81 -8.50
C ARG A 64 7.01 -29.76 -9.38
N GLU A 65 6.66 -31.05 -9.33
CA GLU A 65 7.34 -32.11 -10.04
C GLU A 65 6.64 -32.43 -11.36
N ASP A 66 5.38 -32.02 -11.52
CA ASP A 66 4.63 -32.09 -12.77
C ASP A 66 4.92 -30.87 -13.68
N PRO A 67 5.69 -31.05 -14.78
CA PRO A 67 6.03 -29.96 -15.68
C PRO A 67 4.82 -29.42 -16.46
N ASP A 68 3.76 -30.20 -16.66
CA ASP A 68 2.60 -29.78 -17.46
C ASP A 68 1.71 -28.80 -16.67
N ASN A 69 1.65 -28.99 -15.35
CA ASN A 69 0.90 -28.14 -14.42
C ASN A 69 1.76 -27.05 -13.75
N GLN A 70 3.05 -26.97 -14.07
CA GLN A 70 3.94 -25.97 -13.49
C GLN A 70 3.64 -24.57 -14.04
N ILE A 71 3.38 -23.62 -13.12
CA ILE A 71 3.29 -22.20 -13.44
C ILE A 71 4.69 -21.60 -13.28
N THR A 72 5.24 -21.05 -14.37
CA THR A 72 6.62 -20.54 -14.40
C THR A 72 6.68 -19.02 -14.17
N LEU A 73 7.87 -18.50 -13.85
CA LEU A 73 8.09 -17.06 -13.73
C LEU A 73 7.77 -16.31 -15.03
N LEU A 74 8.08 -16.91 -16.18
CA LEU A 74 7.77 -16.33 -17.50
C LEU A 74 6.26 -16.20 -17.71
N MET A 75 5.48 -17.22 -17.33
CA MET A 75 4.01 -17.16 -17.41
C MET A 75 3.42 -16.03 -16.57
N LEU A 76 3.92 -15.83 -15.34
CA LEU A 76 3.48 -14.72 -14.49
C LEU A 76 3.85 -13.35 -15.08
N HIS A 77 5.02 -13.23 -15.70
CA HIS A 77 5.42 -12.02 -16.43
C HIS A 77 4.50 -11.76 -17.64
N SER A 78 4.17 -12.79 -18.42
CA SER A 78 3.24 -12.67 -19.56
C SER A 78 1.87 -12.15 -19.11
N ILE A 79 1.35 -12.60 -17.97
CA ILE A 79 0.10 -12.06 -17.41
C ILE A 79 0.22 -10.56 -17.12
N LEU A 80 1.29 -10.12 -16.47
CA LEU A 80 1.45 -8.68 -16.16
C LEU A 80 1.63 -7.82 -17.41
N GLN A 81 2.33 -8.34 -18.42
CA GLN A 81 2.48 -7.67 -19.71
C GLN A 81 1.16 -7.52 -20.47
N LEU A 82 0.14 -8.30 -20.11
CA LEU A 82 -1.20 -8.19 -20.69
C LEU A 82 -2.09 -7.14 -20.01
N MET A 83 -1.72 -6.62 -18.84
CA MET A 83 -2.55 -5.69 -18.05
C MET A 83 -2.83 -4.34 -18.72
N PRO A 84 -2.01 -3.85 -19.67
CA PRO A 84 -2.39 -2.71 -20.51
C PRO A 84 -3.60 -2.99 -21.43
N PHE A 85 -4.00 -4.24 -21.67
CA PHE A 85 -5.09 -4.55 -22.60
C PHE A 85 -6.40 -4.86 -21.86
N LYS A 86 -7.48 -4.14 -22.22
CA LYS A 86 -8.82 -4.31 -21.63
C LYS A 86 -9.36 -5.73 -21.71
N CYS A 87 -9.21 -6.38 -22.87
CA CYS A 87 -9.67 -7.76 -23.09
C CYS A 87 -8.96 -8.79 -22.20
N SER A 88 -7.77 -8.47 -21.71
CA SER A 88 -7.02 -9.34 -20.80
C SER A 88 -7.50 -9.21 -19.35
N LEU A 89 -7.86 -8.00 -18.90
CA LEU A 89 -8.42 -7.79 -17.56
C LEU A 89 -9.71 -8.58 -17.36
N THR A 90 -10.57 -8.64 -18.38
CA THR A 90 -11.80 -9.46 -18.33
C THR A 90 -11.54 -10.95 -18.15
N LYS A 91 -10.44 -11.47 -18.71
CA LYS A 91 -10.04 -12.88 -18.52
C LYS A 91 -9.44 -13.11 -17.12
N LEU A 92 -8.76 -12.09 -16.59
CA LEU A 92 -8.14 -12.14 -15.27
C LEU A 92 -9.16 -12.08 -14.12
N GLY A 93 -10.32 -11.45 -14.34
CA GLY A 93 -11.41 -11.27 -13.38
C GLY A 93 -12.12 -12.56 -12.96
N SER A 94 -11.39 -13.49 -12.33
CA SER A 94 -11.91 -14.77 -11.84
C SER A 94 -11.48 -15.02 -10.39
N PRO A 95 -12.42 -15.36 -9.48
CA PRO A 95 -12.09 -15.77 -8.11
C PRO A 95 -11.12 -16.94 -8.02
N LEU A 96 -11.15 -17.84 -9.01
CA LEU A 96 -10.26 -18.99 -9.07
C LEU A 96 -8.81 -18.57 -9.34
N VAL A 97 -8.58 -17.51 -10.12
CA VAL A 97 -7.22 -16.95 -10.33
C VAL A 97 -6.66 -16.40 -9.02
N ILE A 98 -7.49 -15.69 -8.23
CA ILE A 98 -7.13 -15.17 -6.90
C ILE A 98 -6.70 -16.34 -6.00
N ARG A 99 -7.51 -17.39 -5.93
CA ARG A 99 -7.22 -18.60 -5.15
C ARG A 99 -5.97 -19.33 -5.62
N GLY A 100 -5.76 -19.45 -6.93
CA GLY A 100 -4.53 -20.01 -7.51
C GLY A 100 -3.28 -19.23 -7.09
N CYS A 101 -3.34 -17.90 -7.09
CA CYS A 101 -2.24 -17.06 -6.62
C CYS A 101 -1.96 -17.25 -5.12
N ILE A 102 -2.99 -17.38 -4.27
CA ILE A 102 -2.82 -17.66 -2.83
C ILE A 102 -2.09 -18.99 -2.61
N LYS A 103 -2.49 -20.04 -3.32
CA LYS A 103 -1.82 -21.35 -3.26
C LYS A 103 -0.35 -21.27 -3.68
N LEU A 104 -0.08 -20.59 -4.79
CA LEU A 104 1.30 -20.37 -5.25
C LEU A 104 2.15 -19.67 -4.19
N MET A 105 1.66 -18.57 -3.61
CA MET A 105 2.38 -17.83 -2.56
C MET A 105 2.61 -18.68 -1.31
N ARG A 106 1.60 -19.43 -0.86
CA ARG A 106 1.72 -20.34 0.29
C ARG A 106 2.84 -21.35 0.12
N SER A 107 3.07 -21.80 -1.11
CA SER A 107 4.10 -22.78 -1.41
C SER A 107 5.52 -22.21 -1.20
N ILE A 108 5.74 -20.91 -1.36
CA ILE A 108 7.07 -20.29 -1.36
C ILE A 108 7.61 -20.24 0.07
N LYS A 109 8.70 -20.95 0.31
CA LYS A 109 9.33 -21.04 1.63
C LYS A 109 10.80 -20.69 1.56
N ARG A 110 11.27 -19.95 2.55
CA ARG A 110 12.68 -19.67 2.75
C ARG A 110 13.11 -20.14 4.13
N LEU A 111 14.15 -20.96 4.18
CA LEU A 111 14.64 -21.57 5.45
C LEU A 111 13.50 -22.24 6.24
N GLY A 112 12.59 -22.92 5.54
CA GLY A 112 11.44 -23.62 6.13
C GLY A 112 10.25 -22.75 6.52
N ARG A 113 10.33 -21.42 6.38
CA ARG A 113 9.25 -20.48 6.72
C ARG A 113 8.57 -19.90 5.48
N PRO A 114 7.26 -19.62 5.48
CA PRO A 114 6.60 -18.89 4.39
C PRO A 114 7.31 -17.57 4.13
N SER A 115 7.73 -17.32 2.89
CA SER A 115 8.34 -16.04 2.51
C SER A 115 8.17 -15.75 1.01
N PRO A 116 6.91 -15.57 0.55
CA PRO A 116 6.64 -15.27 -0.86
C PRO A 116 7.26 -13.95 -1.31
N PHE A 117 7.30 -12.94 -0.46
CA PHE A 117 7.85 -11.62 -0.77
C PHE A 117 9.39 -11.59 -0.73
N SER A 118 10.07 -12.66 -0.30
CA SER A 118 11.52 -12.77 -0.51
C SER A 118 11.90 -12.94 -1.99
N TYR A 119 10.96 -13.32 -2.86
CA TYR A 119 11.26 -13.70 -4.24
C TYR A 119 10.38 -12.97 -5.25
N GLU A 120 10.94 -12.78 -6.44
CA GLU A 120 10.24 -12.21 -7.59
C GLU A 120 8.94 -12.96 -7.92
N TYR A 121 8.95 -14.29 -7.85
CA TYR A 121 7.78 -15.11 -8.12
C TYR A 121 6.59 -14.75 -7.20
N GLY A 122 6.81 -14.56 -5.90
CA GLY A 122 5.74 -14.18 -4.98
C GLY A 122 5.29 -12.72 -5.16
N TYR A 123 6.19 -11.82 -5.57
CA TYR A 123 5.82 -10.46 -5.96
C TYR A 123 4.83 -10.46 -7.12
N LEU A 124 5.12 -11.25 -8.16
CA LEU A 124 4.25 -11.37 -9.33
C LEU A 124 2.91 -11.99 -8.96
N CYS A 125 2.90 -13.08 -8.17
CA CYS A 125 1.68 -13.71 -7.70
C CYS A 125 0.79 -12.74 -6.91
N PHE A 126 1.35 -11.99 -5.96
CA PHE A 126 0.57 -11.04 -5.17
C PHE A 126 0.04 -9.89 -6.03
N ARG A 127 0.85 -9.42 -7.00
CA ARG A 127 0.44 -8.37 -7.93
C ARG A 127 -0.72 -8.81 -8.82
N ILE A 128 -0.64 -10.00 -9.41
CA ILE A 128 -1.71 -10.59 -10.22
C ILE A 128 -2.96 -10.79 -9.38
N LEU A 129 -2.80 -11.32 -8.16
CA LEU A 129 -3.90 -11.49 -7.20
C LEU A 129 -4.62 -10.17 -6.94
N ASN A 130 -3.90 -9.11 -6.59
CA ASN A 130 -4.53 -7.83 -6.25
C ASN A 130 -5.24 -7.21 -7.44
N ILE A 131 -4.63 -7.27 -8.64
CA ILE A 131 -5.27 -6.79 -9.87
C ILE A 131 -6.56 -7.58 -10.16
N ALA A 132 -6.51 -8.91 -10.07
CA ALA A 132 -7.69 -9.75 -10.25
C ALA A 132 -8.78 -9.43 -9.21
N PHE A 133 -8.38 -9.24 -7.95
CA PHE A 133 -9.29 -8.93 -6.84
C PHE A 133 -9.97 -7.57 -7.02
N ASP A 134 -9.20 -6.51 -7.32
CA ASP A 134 -9.71 -5.18 -7.56
C ASP A 134 -10.60 -5.12 -8.79
N PHE A 135 -10.24 -5.84 -9.86
CA PHE A 135 -11.07 -5.90 -11.06
C PHE A 135 -12.41 -6.59 -10.79
N CYS A 136 -12.38 -7.76 -10.13
CA CYS A 136 -13.60 -8.46 -9.71
C CYS A 136 -14.45 -7.59 -8.78
N ALA A 137 -13.84 -6.88 -7.83
CA ALA A 137 -14.57 -5.95 -6.99
C ALA A 137 -15.19 -4.85 -7.86
N LEU A 138 -14.42 -4.18 -8.70
CA LEU A 138 -14.94 -3.10 -9.54
C LEU A 138 -16.10 -3.54 -10.41
N GLN A 139 -16.05 -4.75 -11.02
CA GLN A 139 -17.15 -5.34 -11.79
C GLN A 139 -18.46 -5.47 -11.02
N LEU A 140 -18.39 -5.64 -9.70
CA LEU A 140 -19.56 -5.73 -8.83
C LEU A 140 -20.09 -4.37 -8.36
N SER A 141 -19.41 -3.27 -8.71
CA SER A 141 -19.80 -1.91 -8.34
C SER A 141 -20.52 -1.19 -9.46
N ASP A 142 -21.32 -0.19 -9.10
CA ASP A 142 -22.01 0.68 -10.07
C ASP A 142 -21.02 1.53 -10.90
N ARG A 143 -19.75 1.63 -10.48
CA ARG A 143 -18.68 2.40 -11.15
C ARG A 143 -18.09 1.67 -12.34
N TYR A 144 -18.31 0.35 -12.50
CA TYR A 144 -17.69 -0.44 -13.57
C TYR A 144 -17.94 0.13 -14.96
N SER A 145 -19.18 0.52 -15.27
CA SER A 145 -19.57 1.01 -16.60
C SER A 145 -18.83 2.32 -16.97
N SER A 146 -18.78 3.27 -16.03
CA SER A 146 -18.03 4.52 -16.18
C SER A 146 -16.53 4.28 -16.30
N TRP A 147 -15.95 3.44 -15.43
CA TRP A 147 -14.53 3.12 -15.49
C TRP A 147 -14.17 2.42 -16.82
N ALA A 148 -15.00 1.50 -17.29
CA ALA A 148 -14.78 0.78 -18.55
C ALA A 148 -14.81 1.72 -19.78
N THR A 149 -15.50 2.87 -19.66
CA THR A 149 -15.54 3.94 -20.67
C THR A 149 -14.28 4.81 -20.57
N GLU A 150 -13.89 5.20 -19.35
CA GLU A 150 -12.66 5.95 -19.07
C GLU A 150 -11.41 5.17 -19.51
N MET A 151 -11.40 3.84 -19.35
CA MET A 151 -10.32 2.97 -19.80
C MET A 151 -10.14 3.00 -21.34
N THR A 152 -11.22 3.20 -22.10
CA THR A 152 -11.15 3.30 -23.56
C THR A 152 -10.76 4.69 -24.07
N GLN A 153 -10.96 5.73 -23.26
CA GLN A 153 -10.60 7.11 -23.56
C GLN A 153 -10.02 7.78 -22.31
N PRO A 154 -8.85 7.32 -21.86
CA PRO A 154 -8.25 7.81 -20.62
C PRO A 154 -7.94 9.30 -20.76
N GLN A 155 -8.34 10.09 -19.75
CA GLN A 155 -7.95 11.50 -19.69
C GLN A 155 -6.42 11.57 -19.59
N TYR A 156 -5.82 12.63 -20.14
CA TYR A 156 -4.35 12.78 -20.34
C TYR A 156 -3.46 12.45 -19.12
N GLY A 157 -3.96 12.58 -17.88
CA GLY A 157 -3.23 12.19 -16.66
C GLY A 157 -3.12 10.68 -16.47
N PHE A 158 -4.22 9.95 -16.67
CA PHE A 158 -4.31 8.50 -16.45
C PHE A 158 -3.55 7.67 -17.50
N LEU A 159 -3.39 8.21 -18.71
CA LEU A 159 -2.55 7.63 -19.77
C LEU A 159 -1.08 7.46 -19.36
N LYS A 160 -0.58 8.29 -18.45
CA LYS A 160 0.83 8.29 -18.08
C LYS A 160 1.23 7.19 -17.10
N GLU A 161 0.25 6.65 -16.37
CA GLU A 161 0.48 5.78 -15.21
C GLU A 161 -0.16 4.39 -15.42
N GLY A 162 -1.10 4.23 -16.37
CA GLY A 162 -1.62 2.93 -16.83
C GLY A 162 -2.94 2.51 -16.19
N HIS A 163 -3.46 1.35 -16.59
CA HIS A 163 -4.80 0.89 -16.18
C HIS A 163 -4.90 0.38 -14.74
N VAL A 164 -3.80 -0.15 -14.19
CA VAL A 164 -3.78 -0.71 -12.83
C VAL A 164 -4.00 0.40 -11.78
N PRO A 165 -3.27 1.52 -11.80
CA PRO A 165 -3.50 2.56 -10.79
C PRO A 165 -4.84 3.28 -11.00
N MET A 166 -5.33 3.42 -12.25
CA MET A 166 -6.70 3.89 -12.52
C MET A 166 -7.76 3.01 -11.84
N MET A 167 -7.63 1.69 -11.96
CA MET A 167 -8.55 0.74 -11.32
C MET A 167 -8.48 0.82 -9.80
N SER A 168 -7.26 0.92 -9.25
CA SER A 168 -7.02 1.07 -7.83
C SER A 168 -7.64 2.35 -7.25
N GLN A 169 -7.58 3.46 -8.00
CA GLN A 169 -8.27 4.69 -7.65
C GLN A 169 -9.79 4.51 -7.71
N ALA A 170 -10.33 3.97 -8.80
CA ALA A 170 -11.77 3.79 -8.97
C ALA A 170 -12.37 2.92 -7.85
N ILE A 171 -11.69 1.85 -7.43
CA ILE A 171 -12.18 1.02 -6.32
C ILE A 171 -12.07 1.74 -4.97
N SER A 172 -11.05 2.58 -4.78
CA SER A 172 -10.92 3.41 -3.58
C SER A 172 -12.04 4.46 -3.48
N GLU A 173 -12.47 5.02 -4.62
CA GLU A 173 -13.62 5.93 -4.71
C GLU A 173 -14.93 5.21 -4.41
N VAL A 174 -15.15 4.02 -5.01
CA VAL A 174 -16.33 3.19 -4.69
C VAL A 174 -16.42 2.95 -3.19
N LEU A 175 -15.32 2.49 -2.57
CA LEU A 175 -15.28 2.19 -1.14
C LEU A 175 -15.44 3.43 -0.25
N SER A 176 -15.04 4.61 -0.74
CA SER A 176 -15.31 5.90 -0.09
C SER A 176 -16.78 6.16 0.09
N ASP A 177 -17.52 6.08 -1.02
CA ASP A 177 -18.94 6.43 -1.04
C ASP A 177 -19.74 5.53 -0.10
N CYS A 178 -19.35 4.26 0.02
CA CYS A 178 -19.92 3.31 0.99
C CYS A 178 -19.85 3.83 2.43
N THR A 179 -18.67 4.30 2.85
CA THR A 179 -18.44 4.68 4.25
C THR A 179 -19.16 5.96 4.63
N ARG A 180 -19.35 6.87 3.66
CA ARG A 180 -20.08 8.13 3.87
C ARG A 180 -21.57 7.90 4.11
N GLU A 181 -22.15 6.89 3.48
CA GLU A 181 -23.59 6.60 3.60
C GLU A 181 -23.97 5.81 4.86
N LEU A 182 -23.00 5.35 5.67
CA LEU A 182 -23.18 4.47 6.84
C LEU A 182 -24.00 3.19 6.57
N LYS A 183 -24.25 2.90 5.29
CA LYS A 183 -24.82 1.65 4.82
C LYS A 183 -23.65 0.74 4.47
N ASP A 184 -23.84 -0.56 4.67
CA ASP A 184 -22.89 -1.59 4.24
C ASP A 184 -23.42 -2.34 3.00
N PRO A 185 -23.76 -1.66 1.87
CA PRO A 185 -24.40 -2.32 0.73
C PRO A 185 -23.42 -3.20 -0.04
N TYR A 186 -22.11 -3.04 0.18
CA TYR A 186 -21.05 -3.76 -0.52
C TYR A 186 -20.45 -4.89 0.29
N SER A 187 -20.88 -5.12 1.52
CA SER A 187 -20.51 -6.37 2.18
C SER A 187 -21.00 -7.64 1.43
N PRO A 188 -22.23 -7.69 0.90
CA PRO A 188 -22.65 -8.75 -0.02
C PRO A 188 -21.81 -8.81 -1.32
N MET A 189 -21.08 -7.76 -1.68
CA MET A 189 -20.22 -7.74 -2.87
C MET A 189 -19.11 -8.79 -2.75
N PHE A 190 -18.45 -8.86 -1.60
CA PHE A 190 -17.30 -9.76 -1.40
C PHE A 190 -17.70 -11.15 -0.92
N PHE A 191 -18.81 -11.25 -0.17
CA PHE A 191 -19.18 -12.46 0.58
C PHE A 191 -20.51 -13.09 0.15
N ALA A 192 -21.15 -12.63 -0.93
CA ALA A 192 -22.28 -13.35 -1.52
C ALA A 192 -21.80 -14.29 -2.63
N SER A 193 -22.42 -15.48 -2.69
CA SER A 193 -22.21 -16.39 -3.82
C SER A 193 -22.78 -15.75 -5.09
N ARG A 194 -21.98 -15.75 -6.16
CA ARG A 194 -22.35 -15.17 -7.46
C ARG A 194 -21.90 -16.07 -8.59
N HIS A 195 -22.58 -15.94 -9.71
CA HIS A 195 -22.19 -16.57 -10.96
C HIS A 195 -21.12 -15.69 -11.62
N TRP A 196 -19.90 -16.20 -11.72
CA TRP A 196 -18.76 -15.47 -12.29
C TRP A 196 -18.59 -15.80 -13.78
N ASP A 197 -18.80 -17.07 -14.12
CA ASP A 197 -18.82 -17.59 -15.47
C ASP A 197 -19.51 -18.95 -15.50
N ASP A 198 -19.57 -19.56 -16.69
CA ASP A 198 -20.23 -20.83 -16.95
C ASP A 198 -19.74 -21.99 -16.05
N SER A 199 -18.52 -21.90 -15.51
CA SER A 199 -17.89 -22.98 -14.72
C SER A 199 -17.80 -22.67 -13.23
N TYR A 200 -18.03 -21.43 -12.78
CA TYR A 200 -17.86 -21.06 -11.38
C TYR A 200 -19.02 -20.22 -10.81
N THR A 201 -19.66 -20.78 -9.78
CA THR A 201 -20.59 -20.06 -8.91
C THR A 201 -20.09 -20.13 -7.47
N GLY A 202 -19.78 -18.99 -6.87
CA GLY A 202 -19.17 -18.95 -5.55
C GLY A 202 -18.82 -17.55 -5.06
N LEU A 203 -18.07 -17.50 -3.96
CA LEU A 203 -17.60 -16.27 -3.34
C LEU A 203 -16.44 -15.68 -4.16
N LEU A 204 -16.28 -14.35 -4.13
CA LEU A 204 -15.08 -13.71 -4.66
C LEU A 204 -13.82 -14.19 -3.91
N ILE A 205 -13.95 -14.31 -2.58
CA ILE A 205 -12.91 -14.87 -1.73
C ILE A 205 -13.56 -15.60 -0.56
N THR A 206 -13.03 -16.78 -0.22
CA THR A 206 -13.50 -17.51 0.95
C THR A 206 -12.94 -16.90 2.23
N PRO A 207 -13.62 -17.03 3.38
CA PRO A 207 -13.07 -16.63 4.67
C PRO A 207 -11.71 -17.27 4.96
N ASP A 208 -11.51 -18.55 4.61
CA ASP A 208 -10.27 -19.28 4.85
C ASP A 208 -9.12 -18.75 3.98
N ASP A 209 -9.39 -18.47 2.70
CA ASP A 209 -8.40 -17.86 1.79
C ASP A 209 -7.99 -16.46 2.27
N LEU A 210 -8.94 -15.69 2.79
CA LEU A 210 -8.69 -14.35 3.33
C LEU A 210 -7.84 -14.39 4.61
N VAL A 211 -8.11 -15.34 5.51
CA VAL A 211 -7.32 -15.57 6.72
C VAL A 211 -5.91 -16.05 6.36
N LEU A 212 -5.80 -16.99 5.42
CA LEU A 212 -4.52 -17.49 4.90
C LEU A 212 -3.70 -16.37 4.28
N LEU A 213 -4.31 -15.52 3.45
CA LEU A 213 -3.63 -14.39 2.83
C LEU A 213 -3.13 -13.38 3.86
N GLY A 214 -3.95 -13.02 4.86
CA GLY A 214 -3.52 -12.15 5.95
C GLY A 214 -2.36 -12.75 6.75
N LYS A 215 -2.37 -14.07 6.98
CA LYS A 215 -1.27 -14.78 7.62
C LYS A 215 0.02 -14.73 6.79
N ILE A 216 -0.06 -14.99 5.49
CA ILE A 216 1.07 -14.91 4.56
C ILE A 216 1.71 -13.51 4.60
N MET A 217 0.88 -12.47 4.53
CA MET A 217 1.33 -11.07 4.55
C MET A 217 1.98 -10.67 5.88
N ASP A 218 1.50 -11.19 7.01
CA ASP A 218 2.02 -10.85 8.33
C ASP A 218 3.27 -11.65 8.71
N GLU A 219 3.34 -12.93 8.34
CA GLU A 219 4.52 -13.79 8.58
C GLU A 219 5.73 -13.30 7.79
N ASP A 220 5.51 -12.74 6.59
CA ASP A 220 6.54 -12.20 5.71
C ASP A 220 6.50 -10.65 5.64
N ARG A 221 6.02 -10.01 6.71
CA ARG A 221 5.71 -8.58 6.77
C ARG A 221 6.84 -7.62 6.39
N LYS A 222 8.10 -8.00 6.58
CA LYS A 222 9.26 -7.16 6.25
C LYS A 222 9.42 -7.06 4.75
N HIS A 223 9.49 -8.21 4.08
CA HIS A 223 9.53 -8.29 2.63
C HIS A 223 8.25 -7.77 1.98
N PHE A 224 7.09 -7.97 2.62
CA PHE A 224 5.85 -7.33 2.20
C PHE A 224 5.92 -5.79 2.28
N SER A 225 6.58 -5.22 3.30
CA SER A 225 6.77 -3.75 3.39
C SER A 225 7.64 -3.22 2.25
N ILE A 226 8.67 -3.98 1.86
CA ILE A 226 9.49 -3.66 0.68
C ILE A 226 8.63 -3.73 -0.58
N PHE A 227 7.86 -4.81 -0.73
CA PHE A 227 6.94 -4.97 -1.85
C PHE A 227 6.02 -3.75 -2.00
N LEU A 228 5.40 -3.29 -0.91
CA LEU A 228 4.51 -2.13 -0.91
C LEU A 228 5.21 -0.85 -1.34
N ARG A 229 6.41 -0.57 -0.82
CA ARG A 229 7.19 0.63 -1.21
C ARG A 229 7.52 0.62 -2.70
N SER A 230 7.74 -0.55 -3.29
CA SER A 230 8.06 -0.71 -4.71
C SER A 230 6.85 -0.87 -5.63
N ASN A 231 5.66 -1.00 -5.08
CA ASN A 231 4.42 -1.29 -5.80
C ASN A 231 3.27 -0.45 -5.24
N TYR A 232 3.58 0.78 -4.84
CA TYR A 232 2.65 1.65 -4.12
C TYR A 232 1.40 1.99 -4.95
N GLU A 233 1.51 1.94 -6.28
CA GLU A 233 0.41 2.20 -7.21
C GLU A 233 -0.66 1.09 -7.25
N LEU A 234 -0.35 -0.11 -6.74
CA LEU A 234 -1.31 -1.21 -6.79
C LEU A 234 -2.56 -0.94 -5.96
N GLY A 235 -2.40 -0.24 -4.83
CA GLY A 235 -3.43 0.02 -3.80
C GLY A 235 -4.19 -1.23 -3.33
N LEU A 236 -4.35 -1.41 -2.02
CA LEU A 236 -4.97 -2.63 -1.46
C LEU A 236 -6.38 -2.37 -0.91
N SER A 237 -7.08 -1.35 -1.40
CA SER A 237 -8.31 -0.85 -0.79
C SER A 237 -9.41 -1.93 -0.69
N ALA A 238 -9.66 -2.68 -1.77
CA ALA A 238 -10.69 -3.73 -1.77
C ALA A 238 -10.30 -4.90 -0.87
N LEU A 239 -9.04 -5.35 -0.95
CA LEU A 239 -8.55 -6.45 -0.12
C LEU A 239 -8.62 -6.09 1.37
N MET A 240 -8.19 -4.88 1.73
CA MET A 240 -8.25 -4.38 3.11
C MET A 240 -9.68 -4.23 3.61
N TYR A 241 -10.58 -3.75 2.76
CA TYR A 241 -12.00 -3.69 3.09
C TYR A 241 -12.59 -5.09 3.33
N ALA A 242 -12.27 -6.07 2.48
CA ALA A 242 -12.71 -7.45 2.66
C ALA A 242 -12.19 -8.04 3.99
N MET A 243 -10.90 -7.89 4.30
CA MET A 243 -10.31 -8.33 5.58
C MET A 243 -10.98 -7.66 6.78
N PHE A 244 -11.15 -6.33 6.74
CA PHE A 244 -11.80 -5.59 7.80
C PHE A 244 -13.25 -6.02 8.02
N HIS A 245 -13.97 -6.24 6.93
CA HIS A 245 -15.35 -6.68 7.00
C HIS A 245 -15.47 -8.12 7.56
N HIS A 246 -14.56 -9.03 7.19
CA HIS A 246 -14.45 -10.35 7.81
C HIS A 246 -14.25 -10.24 9.33
N ILE A 247 -13.35 -9.35 9.80
CA ILE A 247 -13.15 -9.08 11.23
C ILE A 247 -14.46 -8.66 11.92
N ARG A 248 -15.30 -7.86 11.27
CA ARG A 248 -16.56 -7.40 11.86
C ARG A 248 -17.61 -8.51 11.99
N ARG A 249 -17.66 -9.44 11.02
CA ARG A 249 -18.70 -10.49 10.97
C ARG A 249 -18.34 -11.77 11.70
N SER A 250 -17.06 -12.10 11.79
CA SER A 250 -16.65 -13.36 12.42
C SER A 250 -16.98 -13.34 13.92
N PRO A 251 -17.42 -14.46 14.53
CA PRO A 251 -17.59 -14.54 15.97
C PRO A 251 -16.25 -14.38 16.69
N TYR A 252 -16.27 -13.98 17.96
CA TYR A 252 -15.04 -13.87 18.74
C TYR A 252 -14.38 -15.25 18.94
N SER A 253 -13.10 -15.38 18.57
CA SER A 253 -12.30 -16.58 18.74
C SER A 253 -10.81 -16.23 18.88
N PRO A 254 -9.96 -17.11 19.45
CA PRO A 254 -8.51 -16.89 19.51
C PRO A 254 -7.87 -16.69 18.12
N ASP A 255 -8.33 -17.42 17.11
CA ASP A 255 -7.85 -17.29 15.73
C ASP A 255 -8.22 -15.92 15.15
N LYS A 256 -9.42 -15.43 15.46
CA LYS A 256 -9.84 -14.07 15.08
C LYS A 256 -8.96 -13.01 15.72
N VAL A 257 -8.58 -13.17 16.99
CA VAL A 257 -7.66 -12.23 17.65
C VAL A 257 -6.31 -12.17 16.93
N THR A 258 -5.76 -13.34 16.57
CA THR A 258 -4.51 -13.44 15.82
C THR A 258 -4.63 -12.76 14.44
N PHE A 259 -5.75 -12.98 13.74
CA PHE A 259 -6.03 -12.34 12.46
C PHE A 259 -6.19 -10.80 12.59
N ILE A 260 -6.86 -10.30 13.63
CA ILE A 260 -6.97 -8.86 13.90
C ILE A 260 -5.59 -8.24 14.08
N GLN A 261 -4.71 -8.89 14.85
CA GLN A 261 -3.37 -8.39 15.08
C GLN A 261 -2.53 -8.35 13.78
N ALA A 262 -2.61 -9.41 12.97
CA ALA A 262 -1.98 -9.47 11.65
C ALA A 262 -2.52 -8.35 10.75
N PHE A 263 -3.84 -8.20 10.66
CA PHE A 263 -4.50 -7.16 9.90
C PHE A 263 -4.07 -5.75 10.33
N CYS A 264 -4.02 -5.46 11.64
CA CYS A 264 -3.54 -4.16 12.13
C CYS A 264 -2.09 -3.88 11.70
N ARG A 265 -1.20 -4.88 11.80
CA ARG A 265 0.21 -4.73 11.38
C ARG A 265 0.36 -4.48 9.87
N ILE A 266 -0.47 -5.13 9.06
CA ILE A 266 -0.54 -4.92 7.60
C ILE A 266 -1.11 -3.54 7.30
N TYR A 267 -2.20 -3.17 7.96
CA TYR A 267 -2.90 -1.90 7.78
C TYR A 267 -1.99 -0.70 8.01
N PHE A 268 -1.25 -0.68 9.12
CA PHE A 268 -0.33 0.43 9.39
C PHE A 268 0.80 0.51 8.35
N ARG A 269 1.32 -0.61 7.84
CA ARG A 269 2.33 -0.61 6.76
C ARG A 269 1.79 0.03 5.49
N LEU A 270 0.56 -0.29 5.11
CA LEU A 270 -0.11 0.33 3.97
C LEU A 270 -0.31 1.83 4.16
N LEU A 271 -0.70 2.24 5.37
CA LEU A 271 -0.86 3.64 5.71
C LEU A 271 0.44 4.44 5.49
N PHE A 272 1.60 3.84 5.75
CA PHE A 272 2.89 4.47 5.47
C PHE A 272 3.35 4.34 4.02
N ALA A 273 3.07 3.23 3.33
CA ALA A 273 3.68 2.95 2.02
C ALA A 273 2.82 3.34 0.80
N THR A 274 1.51 3.54 0.95
CA THR A 274 0.59 3.67 -0.20
C THR A 274 0.02 5.09 -0.32
N PRO A 275 0.32 5.81 -1.40
CA PRO A 275 -0.24 7.12 -1.69
C PRO A 275 -1.66 7.05 -2.23
N GLY A 276 -2.39 8.16 -2.13
CA GLY A 276 -3.79 8.21 -2.56
C GLY A 276 -4.74 7.29 -1.80
N TYR A 277 -4.28 6.62 -0.74
CA TYR A 277 -5.12 5.89 0.20
C TYR A 277 -5.97 6.92 0.94
N SER A 278 -7.03 7.33 0.27
CA SER A 278 -7.92 8.38 0.68
C SER A 278 -8.52 7.94 2.01
N LEU A 279 -8.60 8.91 2.91
CA LEU A 279 -9.20 8.82 4.24
C LEU A 279 -10.71 8.54 4.18
N CYS A 280 -11.22 8.00 3.08
CA CYS A 280 -12.39 7.13 2.91
C CYS A 280 -12.50 6.02 3.98
N GLN A 281 -11.46 5.91 4.80
CA GLN A 281 -11.32 5.06 5.94
C GLN A 281 -11.42 5.82 7.25
N GLU A 282 -11.83 7.07 7.35
CA GLU A 282 -11.87 7.73 8.66
C GLU A 282 -12.60 6.85 9.68
N TRP A 283 -13.70 6.25 9.26
CA TRP A 283 -14.39 5.24 10.05
C TRP A 283 -13.59 3.94 10.21
N MET A 284 -13.12 3.32 9.12
CA MET A 284 -12.35 2.07 9.21
C MET A 284 -11.10 2.26 10.07
N HIS A 285 -10.28 3.27 9.77
CA HIS A 285 -9.18 3.78 10.57
C HIS A 285 -9.55 3.99 12.04
N LYS A 286 -10.64 4.71 12.36
CA LYS A 286 -11.10 4.85 13.76
C LYS A 286 -11.37 3.48 14.39
N CYS A 287 -12.04 2.57 13.67
CA CYS A 287 -12.26 1.21 14.13
C CYS A 287 -10.96 0.42 14.30
N VAL A 288 -10.00 0.51 13.37
CA VAL A 288 -8.71 -0.19 13.44
C VAL A 288 -7.88 0.36 14.59
N VAL A 289 -7.87 1.67 14.81
CA VAL A 289 -7.21 2.31 15.96
C VAL A 289 -7.84 1.83 17.26
N GLN A 290 -9.17 1.80 17.36
CA GLN A 290 -9.87 1.25 18.53
C GLN A 290 -9.56 -0.23 18.75
N LEU A 291 -9.60 -1.05 17.69
CA LEU A 291 -9.24 -2.47 17.74
C LEU A 291 -7.79 -2.65 18.18
N SER A 292 -6.87 -1.79 17.72
CA SER A 292 -5.46 -1.85 18.12
C SER A 292 -5.23 -1.44 19.58
N GLY A 293 -5.92 -0.38 20.06
CA GLY A 293 -5.77 0.13 21.43
C GLY A 293 -6.49 -0.73 22.48
N THR A 294 -7.56 -1.43 22.11
CA THR A 294 -8.24 -2.40 23.00
C THR A 294 -7.49 -3.73 23.15
N GLN A 295 -6.46 -3.96 22.35
CA GLN A 295 -5.69 -5.20 22.29
C GLN A 295 -4.24 -5.03 22.84
N ASP A 296 -3.93 -3.92 23.53
CA ASP A 296 -2.56 -3.41 23.75
C ASP A 296 -1.57 -4.40 24.43
N PRO A 297 -0.29 -4.47 23.98
CA PRO A 297 0.73 -3.48 24.40
C PRO A 297 1.74 -3.13 23.30
N SER A 298 1.46 -2.19 22.39
CA SER A 298 2.16 -1.93 21.11
C SER A 298 2.16 -3.17 20.20
N LEU A 299 2.20 -3.09 18.89
CA LEU A 299 3.40 -3.28 18.06
C LEU A 299 4.62 -4.05 18.67
N ALA A 300 4.41 -4.95 19.64
CA ALA A 300 5.39 -5.58 20.53
C ALA A 300 6.37 -6.56 19.88
N PHE A 301 6.26 -6.80 18.57
CA PHE A 301 7.19 -7.63 17.80
C PHE A 301 7.81 -6.88 16.62
N LEU A 302 7.83 -5.54 16.65
CA LEU A 302 8.71 -4.79 15.75
C LEU A 302 10.11 -4.80 16.34
N ASP A 303 10.99 -5.55 15.68
CA ASP A 303 12.42 -5.38 15.86
C ASP A 303 12.90 -4.09 15.18
N VAL A 304 14.18 -3.78 15.37
CA VAL A 304 14.82 -2.60 14.80
C VAL A 304 14.67 -2.50 13.29
N GLU A 305 14.69 -3.62 12.55
CA GLU A 305 14.57 -3.60 11.09
C GLU A 305 13.15 -3.28 10.65
N ASP A 306 12.15 -3.80 11.35
CA ASP A 306 10.76 -3.43 11.15
C ASP A 306 10.55 -1.90 11.35
N SER A 307 11.12 -1.33 12.42
CA SER A 307 11.04 0.12 12.67
C SER A 307 11.74 0.95 11.60
N LYS A 308 12.93 0.52 11.14
CA LYS A 308 13.66 1.18 10.03
C LYS A 308 12.84 1.18 8.73
N LEU A 309 12.16 0.06 8.42
CA LEU A 309 11.31 -0.02 7.23
C LEU A 309 10.14 0.97 7.28
N LEU A 310 9.51 1.14 8.44
CA LEU A 310 8.42 2.11 8.61
C LEU A 310 8.92 3.56 8.53
N LEU A 311 10.09 3.86 9.09
CA LEU A 311 10.72 5.18 8.99
C LEU A 311 11.05 5.54 7.53
N ARG A 312 11.60 4.59 6.77
CA ARG A 312 11.85 4.77 5.34
C ARG A 312 10.54 4.96 4.55
N ALA A 313 9.53 4.12 4.81
CA ALA A 313 8.22 4.26 4.17
C ALA A 313 7.59 5.63 4.45
N TYR A 314 7.71 6.16 5.69
CA TYR A 314 7.28 7.51 6.03
C TYR A 314 7.99 8.58 5.20
N VAL A 315 9.32 8.50 5.08
CA VAL A 315 10.11 9.45 4.28
C VAL A 315 9.67 9.38 2.81
N ASP A 316 9.60 8.19 2.24
CA ASP A 316 9.16 7.98 0.85
C ASP A 316 7.76 8.55 0.63
N ARG A 317 6.85 8.35 1.59
CA ARG A 317 5.47 8.86 1.52
C ARG A 317 5.40 10.37 1.43
N LEU A 318 6.25 11.10 2.15
CA LEU A 318 6.25 12.56 2.16
C LEU A 318 7.05 13.19 1.01
N THR A 319 7.92 12.41 0.37
CA THR A 319 8.85 12.87 -0.67
C THR A 319 8.50 12.23 -2.02
N THR A 320 9.05 11.06 -2.32
CA THR A 320 9.03 10.39 -3.62
C THR A 320 7.64 9.96 -4.08
N LEU A 321 6.79 9.50 -3.17
CA LEU A 321 5.51 8.85 -3.52
C LEU A 321 4.34 9.82 -3.75
N SER A 322 4.56 11.13 -3.63
CA SER A 322 3.49 12.12 -3.63
C SER A 322 3.66 13.22 -4.69
N ASP A 323 4.17 12.88 -5.87
CA ASP A 323 4.39 13.83 -6.97
C ASP A 323 3.92 13.29 -8.33
N SER A 324 2.82 12.53 -8.33
CA SER A 324 2.21 12.00 -9.56
C SER A 324 0.78 12.54 -9.74
N SER A 325 0.22 12.37 -10.94
CA SER A 325 -1.10 12.91 -11.24
C SER A 325 -2.22 12.20 -10.46
N MET A 326 -2.04 10.93 -10.10
CA MET A 326 -2.99 10.17 -9.26
C MET A 326 -2.73 10.28 -7.76
N HIS A 327 -1.58 10.82 -7.34
CA HIS A 327 -1.21 10.87 -5.93
C HIS A 327 -0.87 12.29 -5.50
N PRO A 328 -1.82 13.01 -4.88
CA PRO A 328 -1.58 14.39 -4.47
C PRO A 328 -0.43 14.46 -3.45
N PRO A 329 0.31 15.58 -3.43
CA PRO A 329 1.32 15.87 -2.43
C PRO A 329 0.86 15.54 -1.03
N ALA A 330 1.73 14.88 -0.26
CA ALA A 330 1.49 14.68 1.15
C ALA A 330 1.36 16.04 1.84
N THR A 331 0.41 16.11 2.77
CA THR A 331 0.08 17.33 3.53
C THR A 331 0.54 17.19 4.98
N THR A 332 0.65 18.33 5.66
CA THR A 332 1.00 18.47 7.07
C THR A 332 0.03 17.70 7.97
N PRO A 333 -1.31 17.75 7.79
CA PRO A 333 -2.23 16.91 8.56
C PRO A 333 -1.94 15.41 8.41
N LEU A 334 -1.57 14.95 7.22
CA LEU A 334 -1.17 13.56 7.01
C LEU A 334 0.15 13.26 7.74
N ALA A 335 1.15 14.14 7.63
CA ALA A 335 2.43 13.98 8.31
C ALA A 335 2.27 13.89 9.84
N ILE A 336 1.43 14.74 10.44
CA ILE A 336 1.07 14.69 11.87
C ILE A 336 0.46 13.35 12.23
N LYS A 337 -0.54 12.90 11.45
CA LYS A 337 -1.23 11.63 11.68
C LYS A 337 -0.26 10.45 11.60
N LEU A 338 0.61 10.42 10.61
CA LEU A 338 1.61 9.37 10.46
C LEU A 338 2.65 9.38 11.59
N LEU A 339 3.14 10.56 12.00
CA LEU A 339 4.09 10.70 13.11
C LEU A 339 3.51 10.22 14.45
N HIS A 340 2.22 10.48 14.69
CA HIS A 340 1.51 9.98 15.86
C HIS A 340 1.64 8.45 16.01
N TYR A 341 1.54 7.71 14.89
CA TYR A 341 1.68 6.26 14.89
C TYR A 341 3.13 5.79 14.78
N LEU A 342 4.03 6.59 14.22
CA LEU A 342 5.43 6.22 14.00
C LEU A 342 6.28 6.33 15.26
N ILE A 343 6.11 7.40 16.04
CA ILE A 343 6.95 7.69 17.23
C ILE A 343 6.93 6.56 18.28
N PRO A 344 5.78 5.95 18.61
CA PRO A 344 5.75 4.80 19.52
C PRO A 344 6.55 3.57 19.03
N LEU A 345 6.92 3.54 17.75
CA LEU A 345 7.60 2.41 17.09
C LEU A 345 9.11 2.60 16.99
N LEU A 346 9.63 3.71 17.48
CA LEU A 346 11.07 3.92 17.50
C LEU A 346 11.76 2.88 18.39
N ARG A 347 12.89 2.38 17.90
CA ARG A 347 13.74 1.38 18.56
C ARG A 347 15.19 1.82 18.45
N ASP A 348 16.00 1.39 19.42
CA ASP A 348 17.44 1.61 19.38
C ASP A 348 18.01 1.04 18.07
N GLY A 349 18.89 1.79 17.40
CA GLY A 349 19.43 1.47 16.07
C GLY A 349 18.71 2.16 14.91
N CYS A 350 17.67 2.96 15.18
CA CYS A 350 16.96 3.76 14.16
C CYS A 350 17.48 5.21 14.03
N GLU A 351 18.47 5.61 14.83
CA GLU A 351 18.90 7.01 15.01
C GLU A 351 19.30 7.63 13.66
N THR A 352 20.01 6.87 12.83
CA THR A 352 20.50 7.31 11.51
C THR A 352 19.40 7.68 10.52
N LEU A 353 18.16 7.20 10.74
CA LEU A 353 16.99 7.53 9.91
C LEU A 353 16.18 8.73 10.44
N ILE A 354 16.50 9.24 11.63
CA ILE A 354 15.79 10.38 12.21
C ILE A 354 16.03 11.68 11.44
N PRO A 355 17.25 12.04 10.99
CA PRO A 355 17.46 13.26 10.21
C PRO A 355 16.62 13.29 8.91
N PRO A 356 16.58 12.23 8.06
CA PRO A 356 15.69 12.19 6.90
C PRO A 356 14.20 12.33 7.24
N VAL A 357 13.74 11.73 8.35
CA VAL A 357 12.35 11.85 8.82
C VAL A 357 12.03 13.31 9.13
N ILE A 358 12.86 13.97 9.95
CA ILE A 358 12.69 15.38 10.31
C ILE A 358 12.70 16.26 9.05
N GLN A 359 13.65 16.02 8.14
CA GLN A 359 13.77 16.76 6.89
C GLN A 359 12.49 16.68 6.06
N ALA A 360 12.02 15.46 5.77
CA ALA A 360 10.80 15.23 4.99
C ALA A 360 9.57 15.87 5.65
N THR A 361 9.47 15.82 6.98
CA THR A 361 8.39 16.48 7.74
C THR A 361 8.41 17.99 7.58
N ILE A 362 9.58 18.63 7.73
CA ILE A 362 9.71 20.10 7.64
C ILE A 362 9.43 20.57 6.21
N GLN A 363 9.93 19.86 5.19
CA GLN A 363 9.66 20.17 3.79
C GLN A 363 8.17 20.08 3.46
N CYS A 364 7.49 19.03 3.96
CA CYS A 364 6.04 18.87 3.83
C CYS A 364 5.29 20.05 4.47
N MET A 365 5.67 20.43 5.69
CA MET A 365 5.10 21.58 6.39
C MET A 365 5.29 22.89 5.62
N TRP A 366 6.50 23.16 5.10
CA TRP A 366 6.75 24.38 4.34
C TRP A 366 5.97 24.47 3.03
N ARG A 367 5.79 23.33 2.36
CA ARG A 367 4.97 23.24 1.14
C ARG A 367 3.54 23.71 1.41
N ASP A 368 2.94 23.22 2.47
CA ASP A 368 1.58 23.62 2.87
C ASP A 368 1.53 25.06 3.37
N ILE A 369 2.54 25.50 4.13
CA ILE A 369 2.64 26.90 4.56
C ILE A 369 2.57 27.82 3.37
N ASN A 370 3.24 27.47 2.28
CA ASN A 370 3.32 28.27 1.07
C ASN A 370 2.07 28.22 0.20
N SER A 371 1.22 27.18 0.32
CA SER A 371 0.01 27.04 -0.47
C SER A 371 -1.24 27.66 0.16
N ASP A 372 -1.52 27.45 1.47
CA ASP A 372 -2.76 27.94 2.09
C ASP A 372 -2.60 28.25 3.60
N GLY A 373 -2.56 29.54 3.96
CA GLY A 373 -2.01 30.06 5.22
C GLY A 373 -2.83 29.88 6.50
N THR A 374 -4.10 29.44 6.41
CA THR A 374 -5.11 29.66 7.47
C THR A 374 -5.27 28.50 8.47
N LEU A 375 -4.79 27.29 8.19
CA LEU A 375 -4.91 26.10 9.07
C LEU A 375 -3.59 25.67 9.73
N LEU A 376 -2.54 26.50 9.68
CA LEU A 376 -1.18 26.03 9.86
C LEU A 376 -0.60 26.16 11.26
N VAL A 377 -1.04 27.09 12.10
CA VAL A 377 -0.38 27.34 13.39
C VAL A 377 -0.49 26.12 14.31
N GLU A 378 -1.69 25.57 14.47
CA GLU A 378 -1.90 24.37 15.28
C GLU A 378 -1.16 23.15 14.70
N ALA A 379 -1.21 22.97 13.38
CA ALA A 379 -0.48 21.91 12.70
C ALA A 379 1.04 22.03 12.90
N CYS A 380 1.60 23.24 12.80
CA CYS A 380 3.01 23.52 13.05
C CYS A 380 3.39 23.19 14.50
N LEU A 381 2.55 23.52 15.48
CA LEU A 381 2.81 23.18 16.88
C LEU A 381 2.89 21.66 17.10
N HIS A 382 2.01 20.89 16.47
CA HIS A 382 2.04 19.43 16.52
C HIS A 382 3.33 18.87 15.88
N ILE A 383 3.71 19.38 14.71
CA ILE A 383 4.97 19.01 14.05
C ILE A 383 6.18 19.34 14.94
N LEU A 384 6.24 20.53 15.54
CA LEU A 384 7.33 20.93 16.43
C LEU A 384 7.41 20.03 17.67
N ASN A 385 6.26 19.64 18.24
CA ASN A 385 6.22 18.70 19.35
C ASN A 385 6.78 17.32 18.95
N TYR A 386 6.41 16.81 17.78
CA TYR A 386 6.95 15.54 17.27
C TYR A 386 8.44 15.61 16.94
N ILE A 387 8.91 16.69 16.31
CA ILE A 387 10.34 16.93 16.08
C ILE A 387 11.08 16.95 17.43
N THR A 388 10.51 17.57 18.45
CA THR A 388 11.09 17.57 19.81
C THR A 388 11.23 16.15 20.35
N CYS A 389 10.20 15.30 20.21
CA CYS A 389 10.29 13.89 20.59
C CYS A 389 11.40 13.14 19.83
N LEU A 390 11.54 13.38 18.52
CA LEU A 390 12.58 12.77 17.69
C LEU A 390 13.99 13.22 18.09
N VAL A 391 14.18 14.51 18.38
CA VAL A 391 15.45 15.07 18.86
C VAL A 391 15.79 14.48 20.23
N GLN A 392 14.83 14.41 21.15
CA GLN A 392 15.02 13.80 22.47
C GLN A 392 15.40 12.32 22.36
N PHE A 393 14.76 11.59 21.44
CA PHE A 393 15.09 10.20 21.16
C PHE A 393 16.57 10.03 20.74
N VAL A 394 17.08 10.86 19.83
CA VAL A 394 18.49 10.84 19.42
C VAL A 394 19.42 11.33 20.55
N ALA A 395 19.07 12.42 21.23
CA ALA A 395 19.87 13.02 22.28
C ALA A 395 20.08 12.07 23.48
N ALA A 396 19.05 11.31 23.86
CA ALA A 396 19.15 10.28 24.90
C ALA A 396 20.20 9.20 24.57
N ARG A 397 20.54 9.05 23.28
CA ARG A 397 21.46 8.03 22.74
C ARG A 397 22.76 8.63 22.21
N ALA A 398 22.93 9.94 22.29
CA ALA A 398 24.08 10.68 21.75
C ALA A 398 25.42 10.34 22.43
N ARG A 399 25.42 9.59 23.54
CA ARG A 399 26.66 8.99 24.08
C ARG A 399 27.29 8.01 23.10
N ASN A 400 26.49 7.38 22.24
CA ASN A 400 26.92 6.37 21.27
C ASN A 400 26.99 6.90 19.83
N ASP A 401 26.30 8.02 19.51
CA ASP A 401 26.26 8.58 18.15
C ASP A 401 26.08 10.11 18.16
N ARG A 402 27.19 10.84 18.30
CA ARG A 402 27.21 12.32 18.24
C ARG A 402 27.01 12.85 16.82
N ASP A 403 27.41 12.08 15.82
CA ASP A 403 27.34 12.47 14.41
C ASP A 403 25.89 12.57 13.95
N THR A 404 25.04 11.64 14.35
CA THR A 404 23.61 11.71 14.05
C THR A 404 22.94 12.91 14.73
N LEU A 405 23.28 13.23 15.98
CA LEU A 405 22.75 14.44 16.63
C LEU A 405 23.19 15.70 15.87
N HIS A 406 24.43 15.76 15.42
CA HIS A 406 24.92 16.87 14.60
C HIS A 406 24.15 16.98 13.27
N LYS A 407 23.89 15.84 12.59
CA LYS A 407 23.06 15.81 11.38
C LYS A 407 21.63 16.31 11.64
N VAL A 408 21.01 15.91 12.76
CA VAL A 408 19.69 16.42 13.15
C VAL A 408 19.74 17.94 13.30
N MET A 409 20.73 18.47 14.02
CA MET A 409 20.85 19.92 14.19
C MET A 409 21.02 20.64 12.85
N ASN A 410 21.89 20.13 11.97
CA ASN A 410 22.09 20.70 10.64
C ASN A 410 20.79 20.72 9.83
N VAL A 411 20.01 19.63 9.81
CA VAL A 411 18.69 19.60 9.15
C VAL A 411 17.75 20.67 9.70
N LEU A 412 17.69 20.89 11.02
CA LEU A 412 16.83 21.93 11.61
C LEU A 412 17.23 23.35 11.17
N PHE A 413 18.52 23.60 10.97
CA PHE A 413 19.04 24.87 10.46
C PHE A 413 18.82 25.02 8.96
N ASP A 414 19.21 24.00 8.18
CA ASP A 414 19.19 24.01 6.71
C ASP A 414 17.77 24.10 6.17
N GLU A 415 16.82 23.37 6.78
CA GLU A 415 15.40 23.43 6.43
C GLU A 415 14.69 24.66 7.04
N GLY A 416 15.44 25.60 7.64
CA GLY A 416 14.96 26.91 8.02
C GLY A 416 13.93 26.92 9.14
N LEU A 417 13.80 25.84 9.94
CA LEU A 417 12.82 25.74 11.03
C LEU A 417 12.96 26.88 12.05
N VAL A 418 14.18 27.38 12.24
CA VAL A 418 14.50 28.53 13.10
C VAL A 418 13.76 29.81 12.67
N ASN A 419 13.31 29.90 11.41
CA ASN A 419 12.58 31.04 10.86
C ASN A 419 11.04 30.87 10.89
N ILE A 420 10.52 29.79 11.51
CA ILE A 420 9.08 29.50 11.53
C ILE A 420 8.25 30.62 12.17
N GLY A 421 8.74 31.21 13.27
CA GLY A 421 8.05 32.31 13.94
C GLY A 421 7.85 33.53 13.05
N ARG A 422 8.88 33.94 12.29
CA ARG A 422 8.77 35.07 11.34
C ARG A 422 7.78 34.77 10.21
N SER A 423 7.81 33.53 9.71
CA SER A 423 6.94 33.10 8.61
C SER A 423 5.47 33.11 9.02
N LEU A 424 5.15 32.57 10.21
CA LEU A 424 3.78 32.57 10.74
C LEU A 424 3.27 33.99 11.05
N SER A 425 4.12 34.88 11.57
CA SER A 425 3.76 36.29 11.81
C SER A 425 3.49 37.08 10.53
N SER A 426 4.18 36.76 9.43
CA SER A 426 3.99 37.45 8.14
C SER A 426 2.67 37.10 7.43
N LYS A 427 2.12 35.89 7.71
CA LYS A 427 0.89 35.37 7.09
C LYS A 427 -0.39 35.58 7.91
N THR A 428 -0.29 36.16 9.10
CA THR A 428 -1.43 36.49 9.98
C THR A 428 -1.96 37.96 9.92
N PRO A 429 -1.80 38.77 8.84
CA PRO A 429 -2.07 40.21 8.94
C PRO A 429 -3.55 40.64 8.95
N HIS A 430 -4.55 39.75 9.00
CA HIS A 430 -5.96 40.15 8.79
C HIS A 430 -7.03 39.76 9.83
N LEU A 431 -6.70 39.14 10.96
CA LEU A 431 -7.72 38.82 11.98
C LEU A 431 -7.98 39.95 13.01
N SER A 432 -7.27 41.08 12.94
CA SER A 432 -7.36 42.16 13.93
C SER A 432 -8.04 43.45 13.47
N ARG A 433 -8.73 43.47 12.31
CA ARG A 433 -9.31 44.71 11.74
C ARG A 433 -10.81 44.72 11.45
N GLN A 434 -11.60 43.82 12.02
CA GLN A 434 -13.08 43.85 11.90
C GLN A 434 -13.86 44.04 13.20
N SER A 435 -13.23 44.50 14.29
CA SER A 435 -13.94 44.79 15.55
C SER A 435 -14.08 46.27 15.90
N ASN A 436 -13.80 47.22 15.00
CA ASN A 436 -13.95 48.65 15.26
C ASN A 436 -14.51 49.41 14.05
N SER A 437 -15.79 49.19 13.72
CA SER A 437 -16.58 50.18 12.95
C SER A 437 -18.08 49.95 13.14
N SER A 438 -18.57 50.24 14.35
CA SER A 438 -19.99 50.51 14.60
C SER A 438 -20.16 51.32 15.88
N ILE A 439 -19.67 52.57 15.85
CA ILE A 439 -20.25 53.69 16.60
C ILE A 439 -20.13 54.91 15.68
N GLY A 440 -21.28 55.41 15.25
CA GLY A 440 -21.47 56.54 14.34
C GLY A 440 -22.94 56.61 13.97
#